data_AF-A0A667IJ77-F1
#
_entry.id   AF-A0A667IJ77-F1
#
_cell.length_a   1.000
_cell.length_b   1.000
_cell.length_c   1.000
_cell.angle_alpha   90.00
_cell.angle_beta   90.00
_cell.angle_gamma   90.00
#
_symmetry.space_group_name_H-M   'P 1'
#
loop_
_entity.id
_entity.type
_entity.pdbx_description
1 polymer ?
#
loop_
_entity_poly.entity_id
_entity_poly.type
_entity_poly.pdbx_seq_one_letter_code
_entity_poly.pdbx_strand_id
1 'polypeptide(L)'
;MDPFLVLLHSVSAGLSSSELTELKFLCQSRVGKRKLERVQCGLDLFSVLLEQNELDRERTGLLRELLASLRRQDLLGRLDSFEAGAAAEVSSEERDLRAAFDIICDHVGKDWRRLARQLRVSDAMIDAIEEKYPRNLTEQVRESLRVWKNIHKEDPAVSHLVRALRACQLNLVADLIEDDQQARSLESETSRGGGTGTVSLTSRDSDRPSSGVPW
;
A
#
# COMPACT_ATOMS: atom_id res chain seq x y z
N MET A 1 -11.77 -7.31 -4.82
CA MET A 1 -12.61 -6.10 -5.01
C MET A 1 -11.68 -4.92 -4.85
N ASP A 2 -11.63 -4.03 -5.82
CA ASP A 2 -10.79 -2.83 -5.73
C ASP A 2 -11.35 -1.89 -4.64
N PRO A 3 -10.57 -1.56 -3.59
CA PRO A 3 -11.06 -0.79 -2.44
C PRO A 3 -11.43 0.65 -2.83
N PHE A 4 -10.82 1.20 -3.90
CA PHE A 4 -11.17 2.51 -4.45
C PHE A 4 -12.52 2.48 -5.17
N LEU A 5 -12.82 1.42 -5.93
CA LEU A 5 -14.15 1.25 -6.54
C LEU A 5 -15.27 1.13 -5.48
N VAL A 6 -14.99 0.48 -4.35
CA VAL A 6 -15.94 0.40 -3.22
C VAL A 6 -16.21 1.79 -2.63
N LEU A 7 -15.16 2.61 -2.48
CA LEU A 7 -15.31 4.00 -2.06
C LEU A 7 -16.17 4.78 -3.06
N LEU A 8 -15.87 4.72 -4.36
CA LEU A 8 -16.63 5.42 -5.40
C LEU A 8 -18.11 5.02 -5.43
N HIS A 9 -18.40 3.74 -5.22
CA HIS A 9 -19.77 3.27 -5.08
C HIS A 9 -20.46 3.87 -3.84
N SER A 10 -19.77 3.91 -2.70
CA SER A 10 -20.31 4.54 -1.48
C SER A 10 -20.54 6.05 -1.64
N VAL A 11 -19.66 6.74 -2.37
CA VAL A 11 -19.78 8.16 -2.69
C VAL A 11 -20.96 8.37 -3.64
N SER A 12 -21.09 7.55 -4.69
CA SER A 12 -22.22 7.59 -5.61
C SER A 12 -23.56 7.34 -4.91
N ALA A 13 -23.62 6.41 -3.95
CA ALA A 13 -24.81 6.16 -3.16
C ALA A 13 -25.19 7.35 -2.27
N GLY A 14 -24.21 8.18 -1.91
CA GLY A 14 -24.43 9.42 -1.17
C GLY A 14 -24.94 10.56 -2.05
N LEU A 15 -24.76 10.52 -3.38
CA LEU A 15 -25.13 11.61 -4.27
C LEU A 15 -26.62 11.60 -4.64
N SER A 16 -27.23 12.77 -4.59
CA SER A 16 -28.63 13.02 -4.97
C SER A 16 -28.75 13.34 -6.47
N SER A 17 -29.95 13.22 -7.03
CA SER A 17 -30.19 13.53 -8.46
C SER A 17 -29.90 15.00 -8.83
N SER A 18 -30.11 15.94 -7.91
CA SER A 18 -29.76 17.36 -8.05
C SER A 18 -28.24 17.56 -8.14
N GLU A 19 -27.51 16.95 -7.22
CA GLU A 19 -26.04 17.02 -7.12
C GLU A 19 -25.38 16.33 -8.32
N LEU A 20 -25.96 15.25 -8.82
CA LEU A 20 -25.53 14.60 -10.05
C LEU A 20 -25.70 15.50 -11.27
N THR A 21 -26.76 16.32 -11.30
CA THR A 21 -26.99 17.29 -12.36
C THR A 21 -25.94 18.41 -12.29
N GLU A 22 -25.64 18.90 -11.09
CA GLU A 22 -24.56 19.87 -10.85
C GLU A 22 -23.18 19.30 -11.25
N LEU A 23 -22.87 18.05 -10.87
CA LEU A 23 -21.63 17.38 -11.28
C LEU A 23 -21.54 17.25 -12.80
N LYS A 24 -22.66 16.89 -13.45
CA LYS A 24 -22.73 16.87 -14.91
C LYS A 24 -22.37 18.25 -15.48
N PHE A 25 -22.95 19.33 -14.99
CA PHE A 25 -22.61 20.69 -15.44
C PHE A 25 -21.13 21.04 -15.26
N LEU A 26 -20.55 20.72 -14.11
CA LEU A 26 -19.13 20.97 -13.84
C LEU A 26 -18.23 20.11 -14.73
N CYS A 27 -18.62 18.86 -14.98
CA CYS A 27 -17.92 17.95 -15.87
C CYS A 27 -18.17 18.26 -17.36
N GLN A 28 -19.11 19.14 -17.77
CA GLN A 28 -19.32 19.46 -19.20
C GLN A 28 -18.07 20.03 -19.89
N SER A 29 -17.21 20.70 -19.15
CA SER A 29 -15.93 21.24 -19.67
C SER A 29 -14.82 20.20 -19.78
N ARG A 30 -14.96 19.04 -19.10
CA ARG A 30 -13.90 18.02 -18.97
C ARG A 30 -14.27 16.69 -19.62
N VAL A 31 -15.54 16.32 -19.53
CA VAL A 31 -16.15 15.10 -20.07
C VAL A 31 -17.00 15.47 -21.28
N GLY A 32 -16.78 14.80 -22.41
CA GLY A 32 -17.50 15.09 -23.65
C GLY A 32 -19.01 14.89 -23.51
N LYS A 33 -19.81 15.80 -24.08
CA LYS A 33 -21.29 15.80 -24.02
C LYS A 33 -21.93 14.43 -24.30
N ARG A 34 -21.42 13.70 -25.30
CA ARG A 34 -21.88 12.35 -25.67
C ARG A 34 -21.72 11.32 -24.54
N LYS A 35 -20.66 11.42 -23.73
CA LYS A 35 -20.46 10.53 -22.57
C LYS A 35 -21.35 10.96 -21.41
N LEU A 36 -21.48 12.27 -21.20
CA LEU A 36 -22.31 12.85 -20.16
C LEU A 36 -23.82 12.53 -20.32
N GLU A 37 -24.30 12.44 -21.56
CA GLU A 37 -25.66 12.00 -21.90
C GLU A 37 -25.92 10.52 -21.56
N ARG A 38 -24.87 9.68 -21.59
CA ARG A 38 -24.97 8.26 -21.26
C ARG A 38 -24.95 7.98 -19.76
N VAL A 39 -24.42 8.89 -18.95
CA VAL A 39 -24.31 8.78 -17.49
C VAL A 39 -25.70 8.84 -16.85
N GLN A 40 -26.14 7.77 -16.21
CA GLN A 40 -27.43 7.70 -15.49
C GLN A 40 -27.25 7.88 -13.97
N CYS A 41 -26.12 7.43 -13.43
CA CYS A 41 -25.79 7.53 -12.01
C CYS A 41 -24.37 8.10 -11.77
N GLY A 42 -24.08 8.47 -10.52
CA GLY A 42 -22.78 9.05 -10.15
C GLY A 42 -21.62 8.09 -10.41
N LEU A 43 -21.88 6.80 -10.22
CA LEU A 43 -20.95 5.72 -10.54
C LEU A 43 -20.59 5.71 -12.04
N ASP A 44 -21.56 5.86 -12.94
CA ASP A 44 -21.28 5.90 -14.39
C ASP A 44 -20.35 7.08 -14.74
N LEU A 45 -20.53 8.22 -14.05
CA LEU A 45 -19.67 9.39 -14.23
C LEU A 45 -18.25 9.10 -13.76
N PHE A 46 -18.10 8.48 -12.59
CA PHE A 46 -16.79 8.09 -12.05
C PHE A 46 -16.11 7.02 -12.90
N SER A 47 -16.86 6.05 -13.44
CA SER A 47 -16.34 5.05 -14.37
C SER A 47 -15.83 5.70 -15.67
N VAL A 48 -16.56 6.67 -16.22
CA VAL A 48 -16.10 7.42 -17.39
C VAL A 48 -14.82 8.21 -17.07
N LEU A 49 -14.74 8.83 -15.90
CA LEU A 49 -13.53 9.57 -15.48
C LEU A 49 -12.33 8.64 -15.27
N LEU A 50 -12.55 7.44 -14.72
CA LEU A 50 -11.54 6.40 -14.55
C LEU A 50 -11.04 5.89 -15.91
N GLU A 51 -11.94 5.62 -16.85
CA GLU A 51 -11.59 5.24 -18.24
C GLU A 51 -10.80 6.34 -18.96
N GLN A 52 -11.00 7.60 -18.60
CA GLN A 52 -10.28 8.73 -19.18
C GLN A 52 -8.96 9.08 -18.47
N ASN A 53 -8.59 8.33 -17.41
CA ASN A 53 -7.43 8.60 -16.56
C ASN A 53 -7.46 9.99 -15.87
N GLU A 54 -8.63 10.61 -15.82
CA GLU A 54 -8.88 11.87 -15.09
C GLU A 54 -9.12 11.59 -13.60
N LEU A 55 -9.46 10.35 -13.27
CA LEU A 55 -9.65 9.87 -11.91
C LEU A 55 -8.82 8.61 -11.73
N ASP A 56 -7.98 8.55 -10.71
CA ASP A 56 -7.24 7.34 -10.35
C ASP A 56 -7.00 7.27 -8.84
N ARG A 57 -6.56 6.11 -8.34
CA ARG A 57 -6.20 5.86 -6.93
C ARG A 57 -5.16 6.87 -6.40
N GLU A 58 -4.26 7.32 -7.27
CA GLU A 58 -3.20 8.29 -6.98
C GLU A 58 -3.60 9.73 -7.36
N ARG A 59 -4.67 9.90 -8.12
CA ARG A 59 -5.12 11.19 -8.68
C ARG A 59 -6.61 11.40 -8.41
N THR A 60 -6.93 11.60 -7.15
CA THR A 60 -8.27 11.93 -6.64
C THR A 60 -8.52 13.44 -6.56
N GLY A 61 -7.55 14.27 -6.93
CA GLY A 61 -7.65 15.74 -6.85
C GLY A 61 -8.87 16.30 -7.59
N LEU A 62 -9.19 15.78 -8.78
CA LEU A 62 -10.37 16.18 -9.53
C LEU A 62 -11.68 15.78 -8.83
N LEU A 63 -11.73 14.60 -8.21
CA LEU A 63 -12.89 14.18 -7.42
C LEU A 63 -13.07 15.05 -6.18
N ARG A 64 -11.97 15.42 -5.51
CA ARG A 64 -11.97 16.34 -4.38
C ARG A 64 -12.53 17.70 -4.79
N GLU A 65 -12.11 18.26 -5.91
CA GLU A 65 -12.64 19.53 -6.43
C GLU A 65 -14.14 19.45 -6.73
N LEU A 66 -14.59 18.37 -7.38
CA LEU A 66 -16.00 18.14 -7.67
C LEU A 66 -16.83 18.02 -6.38
N LEU A 67 -16.37 17.24 -5.39
CA LEU A 67 -17.06 17.09 -4.11
C LEU A 67 -17.04 18.39 -3.28
N ALA A 68 -15.96 19.17 -3.36
CA ALA A 68 -15.84 20.47 -2.71
C ALA A 68 -16.82 21.50 -3.30
N SER A 69 -17.01 21.48 -4.62
CA SER A 69 -17.98 22.33 -5.30
C SER A 69 -19.43 22.04 -4.87
N LEU A 70 -19.75 20.77 -4.59
CA LEU A 70 -21.04 20.35 -4.04
C LEU A 70 -21.20 20.65 -2.54
N ARG A 71 -20.18 21.21 -1.88
CA ARG A 71 -20.17 21.55 -0.44
C ARG A 71 -20.43 20.36 0.50
N ARG A 72 -20.31 19.13 0.01
CA ARG A 72 -20.47 17.91 0.82
C ARG A 72 -19.19 17.54 1.53
N GLN A 73 -18.97 18.17 2.68
CA GLN A 73 -17.83 17.87 3.54
C GLN A 73 -17.83 16.43 4.06
N ASP A 74 -19.01 15.80 4.19
CA ASP A 74 -19.11 14.41 4.63
C ASP A 74 -18.48 13.41 3.63
N LEU A 75 -18.65 13.67 2.33
CA LEU A 75 -18.09 12.83 1.27
C LEU A 75 -16.60 13.12 1.07
N LEU A 76 -16.19 14.39 1.21
CA LEU A 76 -14.78 14.76 1.26
C LEU A 76 -14.06 14.08 2.42
N GLY A 77 -14.62 14.09 3.63
CA GLY A 77 -14.01 13.42 4.78
C GLY A 77 -13.79 11.92 4.56
N ARG A 78 -14.70 11.25 3.84
CA ARG A 78 -14.54 9.83 3.46
C ARG A 78 -13.44 9.63 2.42
N LEU A 79 -13.35 10.52 1.43
CA LEU A 79 -12.27 10.50 0.44
C LEU A 79 -10.92 10.77 1.11
N ASP A 80 -10.84 11.77 1.98
CA ASP A 80 -9.63 12.13 2.73
C ASP A 80 -9.18 11.00 3.66
N SER A 81 -10.12 10.30 4.31
CA SER A 81 -9.81 9.13 5.14
C SER A 81 -9.28 7.96 4.31
N PHE A 82 -9.81 7.78 3.10
CA PHE A 82 -9.32 6.77 2.15
C PHE A 82 -7.96 7.15 1.59
N GLU A 83 -7.76 8.41 1.18
CA GLU A 83 -6.46 8.94 0.74
C GLU A 83 -5.42 8.83 1.86
N ALA A 84 -5.78 9.16 3.09
CA ALA A 84 -4.89 9.00 4.25
C ALA A 84 -4.58 7.51 4.52
N GLY A 85 -5.55 6.62 4.32
CA GLY A 85 -5.35 5.17 4.40
C GLY A 85 -4.43 4.65 3.29
N ALA A 86 -4.68 5.04 2.04
CA ALA A 86 -3.89 4.66 0.89
C ALA A 86 -2.47 5.25 0.94
N ALA A 87 -2.32 6.51 1.37
CA ALA A 87 -1.03 7.12 1.60
C ALA A 87 -0.28 6.43 2.76
N ALA A 88 -0.99 5.99 3.80
CA ALA A 88 -0.41 5.19 4.86
C ALA A 88 0.04 3.82 4.35
N GLU A 89 -0.74 3.14 3.51
CA GLU A 89 -0.36 1.88 2.86
C GLU A 89 0.86 2.05 1.96
N VAL A 90 0.88 3.05 1.07
CA VAL A 90 2.04 3.36 0.24
C VAL A 90 3.28 3.68 1.10
N SER A 91 3.11 4.45 2.19
CA SER A 91 4.22 4.72 3.11
C SER A 91 4.69 3.48 3.88
N SER A 92 3.79 2.50 4.09
CA SER A 92 4.11 1.22 4.71
C SER A 92 4.86 0.32 3.75
N GLU A 93 4.42 0.23 2.50
CA GLU A 93 5.13 -0.48 1.43
C GLU A 93 6.51 0.12 1.17
N GLU A 94 6.65 1.45 1.20
CA GLU A 94 7.94 2.14 1.13
C GLU A 94 8.85 1.80 2.33
N ARG A 95 8.28 1.68 3.53
CA ARG A 95 9.01 1.26 4.73
C ARG A 95 9.45 -0.19 4.65
N ASP A 96 8.58 -1.08 4.15
CA ASP A 96 8.89 -2.49 3.96
C ASP A 96 9.95 -2.70 2.89
N LEU A 97 9.89 -1.96 1.77
CA LEU A 97 10.96 -1.95 0.77
C LEU A 97 12.28 -1.50 1.37
N ARG A 98 12.26 -0.46 2.20
CA ARG A 98 13.47 0.05 2.84
C ARG A 98 14.05 -0.97 3.82
N ALA A 99 13.22 -1.58 4.67
CA ALA A 99 13.65 -2.63 5.59
C ALA A 99 14.19 -3.86 4.83
N ALA A 100 13.51 -4.28 3.77
CA ALA A 100 13.98 -5.34 2.89
C ALA A 100 15.34 -4.99 2.27
N PHE A 101 15.56 -3.76 1.82
CA PHE A 101 16.86 -3.33 1.32
C PHE A 101 17.96 -3.40 2.38
N ASP A 102 17.68 -3.01 3.62
CA ASP A 102 18.65 -3.09 4.72
C ASP A 102 19.00 -4.56 5.04
N ILE A 103 18.00 -5.44 5.11
CA ILE A 103 18.20 -6.90 5.29
C ILE A 103 19.06 -7.49 4.16
N ILE A 104 18.79 -7.12 2.91
CA ILE A 104 19.54 -7.58 1.74
C ILE A 104 20.99 -7.07 1.79
N CYS A 105 21.20 -5.82 2.20
CA CYS A 105 22.54 -5.26 2.36
C CYS A 105 23.38 -6.05 3.38
N ASP A 106 22.75 -6.57 4.43
CA ASP A 106 23.42 -7.32 5.49
C ASP A 106 23.70 -8.79 5.11
N HIS A 107 22.86 -9.41 4.27
CA HIS A 107 22.91 -10.86 4.04
C HIS A 107 23.39 -11.28 2.64
N VAL A 108 23.32 -10.42 1.62
CA VAL A 108 23.71 -10.80 0.24
C VAL A 108 25.21 -10.91 0.06
N GLY A 109 25.97 -10.01 0.69
CA GLY A 109 27.43 -10.00 0.67
C GLY A 109 28.03 -10.23 -0.72
N LYS A 110 28.54 -11.44 -0.97
CA LYS A 110 29.31 -11.82 -2.16
C LYS A 110 28.45 -12.13 -3.39
N ASP A 111 27.16 -12.43 -3.19
CA ASP A 111 26.23 -12.84 -4.26
C ASP A 111 25.53 -11.66 -4.94
N TRP A 112 25.97 -10.42 -4.66
CA TRP A 112 25.41 -9.21 -5.23
C TRP A 112 25.43 -9.18 -6.76
N ARG A 113 26.45 -9.78 -7.41
CA ARG A 113 26.50 -9.88 -8.89
C ARG A 113 25.42 -10.79 -9.45
N ARG A 114 25.05 -11.85 -8.72
CA ARG A 114 23.95 -12.74 -9.11
C ARG A 114 22.62 -12.03 -8.94
N LEU A 115 22.46 -11.32 -7.82
CA LEU A 115 21.29 -10.49 -7.56
C LEU A 115 21.11 -9.39 -8.61
N ALA A 116 22.17 -8.64 -8.92
CA ALA A 116 22.11 -7.54 -9.89
C ALA A 116 21.68 -8.02 -11.29
N ARG A 117 22.22 -9.16 -11.75
CA ARG A 117 21.78 -9.77 -13.02
C ARG A 117 20.31 -10.17 -12.98
N GLN A 118 19.84 -10.73 -11.86
CA GLN A 118 18.44 -11.13 -11.70
C GLN A 118 17.48 -9.93 -11.61
N LEU A 119 17.93 -8.81 -11.03
CA LEU A 119 17.22 -7.53 -10.99
C LEU A 119 17.24 -6.79 -12.35
N ARG A 120 17.76 -7.43 -13.42
CA ARG A 120 17.92 -6.87 -14.77
C ARG A 120 18.82 -5.65 -14.84
N VAL A 121 19.78 -5.53 -13.92
CA VAL A 121 20.88 -4.58 -14.06
C VAL A 121 21.82 -5.10 -15.15
N SER A 122 22.22 -4.24 -16.08
CA SER A 122 23.11 -4.62 -17.17
C SER A 122 24.50 -5.02 -16.65
N ASP A 123 25.14 -6.02 -17.25
CA ASP A 123 26.51 -6.43 -16.86
C ASP A 123 27.50 -5.25 -16.92
N ALA A 124 27.34 -4.31 -17.86
CA ALA A 124 28.13 -3.09 -17.92
C ALA A 124 27.97 -2.19 -16.68
N MET A 125 26.76 -2.11 -16.11
CA MET A 125 26.54 -1.41 -14.84
C MET A 125 27.08 -2.20 -13.66
N ILE A 126 27.01 -3.53 -13.68
CA ILE A 126 27.60 -4.39 -12.65
C ILE A 126 29.10 -4.18 -12.59
N ASP A 127 29.79 -4.18 -13.73
CA ASP A 127 31.22 -3.94 -13.80
C ASP A 127 31.57 -2.50 -13.37
N ALA A 128 30.76 -1.51 -13.74
CA ALA A 128 30.94 -0.13 -13.28
C ALA A 128 30.75 0.02 -11.76
N ILE A 129 29.82 -0.72 -11.16
CA ILE A 129 29.60 -0.75 -9.70
C ILE A 129 30.78 -1.45 -9.00
N GLU A 130 31.31 -2.53 -9.57
CA GLU A 130 32.50 -3.23 -9.07
C GLU A 130 33.73 -2.32 -9.08
N GLU A 131 33.94 -1.58 -10.18
CA GLU A 131 35.05 -0.64 -10.33
C GLU A 131 34.92 0.57 -9.38
N LYS A 132 33.71 1.06 -9.16
CA LYS A 132 33.43 2.22 -8.29
C LYS A 132 33.52 1.89 -6.81
N TYR A 133 33.18 0.67 -6.40
CA TYR A 133 33.18 0.24 -5.00
C TYR A 133 33.88 -1.10 -4.77
N PRO A 134 35.18 -1.25 -5.06
CA PRO A 134 35.85 -2.56 -5.13
C PRO A 134 36.00 -3.29 -3.79
N ARG A 135 35.88 -2.59 -2.65
CA ARG A 135 36.02 -3.18 -1.30
C ARG A 135 34.75 -3.16 -0.45
N ASN A 136 33.68 -2.54 -0.95
CA ASN A 136 32.46 -2.31 -0.18
C ASN A 136 31.29 -3.09 -0.78
N LEU A 137 31.16 -4.36 -0.39
CA LEU A 137 30.08 -5.24 -0.84
C LEU A 137 28.69 -4.66 -0.55
N THR A 138 28.52 -4.02 0.61
CA THR A 138 27.27 -3.37 1.02
C THR A 138 26.88 -2.24 0.06
N GLU A 139 27.85 -1.43 -0.38
CA GLU A 139 27.60 -0.33 -1.33
C GLU A 139 27.36 -0.84 -2.75
N GLN A 140 27.98 -1.97 -3.14
CA GLN A 140 27.68 -2.63 -4.42
C GLN A 140 26.23 -3.14 -4.47
N VAL A 141 25.78 -3.79 -3.39
CA VAL A 141 24.37 -4.21 -3.23
C VAL A 141 23.46 -2.98 -3.26
N ARG A 142 23.75 -1.95 -2.48
CA ARG A 142 22.94 -0.73 -2.40
C ARG A 142 22.80 -0.02 -3.74
N GLU A 143 23.88 0.13 -4.50
CA GLU A 143 23.84 0.76 -5.82
C GLU A 143 23.06 -0.12 -6.82
N SER A 144 23.17 -1.45 -6.75
CA SER A 144 22.38 -2.36 -7.59
C SER A 144 20.86 -2.26 -7.30
N LEU A 145 20.48 -2.15 -6.03
CA LEU A 145 19.09 -1.93 -5.61
C LEU A 145 18.59 -0.54 -6.02
N ARG A 146 19.48 0.46 -5.99
CA ARG A 146 19.18 1.82 -6.45
C ARG A 146 18.93 1.87 -7.95
N VAL A 147 19.74 1.17 -8.73
CA VAL A 147 19.54 1.03 -10.18
C VAL A 147 18.23 0.28 -10.45
N TRP A 148 17.96 -0.79 -9.72
CA TRP A 148 16.67 -1.49 -9.80
C TRP A 148 15.49 -0.56 -9.52
N LYS A 149 15.55 0.26 -8.46
CA LYS A 149 14.51 1.25 -8.13
C LYS A 149 14.32 2.30 -9.23
N ASN A 150 15.39 2.72 -9.90
CA ASN A 150 15.30 3.65 -11.02
C ASN A 150 14.67 3.00 -12.27
N ILE A 151 14.85 1.69 -12.46
CA ILE A 151 14.26 0.92 -13.56
C ILE A 151 12.78 0.61 -13.28
N HIS A 152 12.41 0.29 -12.04
CA HIS A 152 11.05 -0.07 -11.61
C HIS A 152 10.36 1.09 -10.87
N LYS A 153 10.36 2.29 -11.47
CA LYS A 153 9.74 3.48 -10.87
C LYS A 153 8.22 3.39 -10.67
N GLU A 154 7.54 2.54 -11.44
CA GLU A 154 6.07 2.44 -11.42
C GLU A 154 5.54 1.37 -10.46
N ASP A 155 6.30 0.32 -10.13
CA ASP A 155 5.87 -0.76 -9.21
C ASP A 155 7.03 -1.39 -8.43
N PRO A 156 7.65 -0.67 -7.48
CA PRO A 156 8.65 -1.26 -6.61
C PRO A 156 7.95 -2.11 -5.54
N ALA A 157 7.46 -3.30 -5.89
CA ALA A 157 6.84 -4.19 -4.90
C ALA A 157 7.87 -5.12 -4.24
N VAL A 158 7.76 -5.33 -2.93
CA VAL A 158 8.60 -6.29 -2.17
C VAL A 158 8.50 -7.70 -2.76
N SER A 159 7.34 -8.05 -3.34
CA SER A 159 7.11 -9.32 -4.03
C SER A 159 8.05 -9.57 -5.22
N HIS A 160 8.41 -8.53 -5.99
CA HIS A 160 9.40 -8.65 -7.07
C HIS A 160 10.81 -8.88 -6.51
N LEU A 161 11.13 -8.24 -5.40
CA LEU A 161 12.41 -8.38 -4.71
C LEU A 161 12.55 -9.77 -4.10
N VAL A 162 11.53 -10.28 -3.39
CA VAL A 162 11.46 -11.64 -2.84
C VAL A 162 11.60 -12.68 -3.95
N ARG A 163 10.91 -12.49 -5.09
CA ARG A 163 11.04 -13.41 -6.23
C ARG A 163 12.44 -13.42 -6.82
N ALA A 164 13.10 -12.25 -6.92
CA ALA A 164 14.48 -12.16 -7.37
C ALA A 164 15.44 -12.84 -6.39
N LEU A 165 15.26 -12.65 -5.08
CA LEU A 165 16.08 -13.29 -4.04
C LEU A 165 15.96 -14.82 -4.07
N ARG A 166 14.74 -15.36 -4.18
CA ARG A 166 14.51 -16.81 -4.33
C ARG A 166 15.17 -17.37 -5.59
N ALA A 167 15.11 -16.65 -6.70
CA ALA A 167 15.81 -17.02 -7.94
C ALA A 167 17.34 -17.01 -7.79
N CYS A 168 17.88 -16.19 -6.89
CA CYS A 168 19.30 -16.15 -6.54
C CYS A 168 19.70 -17.20 -5.47
N GLN A 169 18.81 -18.13 -5.09
CA GLN A 169 19.00 -19.10 -3.99
C GLN A 169 19.18 -18.48 -2.60
N LEU A 170 18.83 -17.21 -2.43
CA LEU A 170 18.87 -16.49 -1.16
C LEU A 170 17.54 -16.67 -0.40
N ASN A 171 17.12 -17.92 -0.24
CA ASN A 171 15.82 -18.24 0.37
C ASN A 171 15.74 -17.73 1.82
N LEU A 172 16.83 -17.83 2.58
CA LEU A 172 16.88 -17.31 3.96
C LEU A 172 16.60 -15.81 4.04
N VAL A 173 17.07 -15.04 3.05
CA VAL A 173 16.86 -13.58 3.00
C VAL A 173 15.42 -13.28 2.56
N ALA A 174 14.89 -14.09 1.63
CA ALA A 174 13.49 -14.01 1.22
C ALA A 174 12.54 -14.31 2.38
N ASP A 175 12.80 -15.38 3.14
CA ASP A 175 12.01 -15.78 4.30
C ASP A 175 12.09 -14.70 5.40
N LEU A 176 13.26 -14.12 5.66
CA LEU A 176 13.44 -13.05 6.64
C LEU A 176 12.66 -11.76 6.27
N ILE A 177 12.59 -11.42 4.98
CA ILE A 177 11.81 -10.27 4.50
C ILE A 177 10.31 -10.56 4.65
N GLU A 178 9.86 -11.76 4.29
CA GLU A 178 8.45 -12.16 4.43
C GLU A 178 8.03 -12.19 5.91
N ASP A 179 8.88 -12.71 6.81
CA ASP A 179 8.64 -12.71 8.25
C ASP A 179 8.56 -11.27 8.81
N ASP A 180 9.43 -10.35 8.37
CA ASP A 180 9.43 -8.94 8.78
C ASP A 180 8.17 -8.20 8.27
N GLN A 181 7.75 -8.46 7.02
CA GLN A 181 6.50 -7.91 6.50
C GLN A 181 5.27 -8.45 7.25
N GLN A 182 5.28 -9.75 7.58
CA GLN A 182 4.17 -10.38 8.28
C GLN A 182 4.07 -9.92 9.74
N ALA A 183 5.21 -9.76 10.43
CA ALA A 183 5.26 -9.19 11.77
C ALA A 183 4.68 -7.77 11.81
N ARG A 184 5.05 -6.91 10.86
CA ARG A 184 4.50 -5.53 10.78
C ARG A 184 3.04 -5.48 10.39
N SER A 185 2.59 -6.38 9.52
CA SER A 185 1.17 -6.50 9.17
C SER A 185 0.34 -6.77 10.43
N LEU A 186 0.78 -7.72 11.27
CA LEU A 186 0.14 -8.05 12.54
C LEU A 186 0.16 -6.88 13.54
N GLU A 187 1.24 -6.09 13.57
CA GLU A 187 1.35 -4.88 14.41
C GLU A 187 0.41 -3.74 13.95
N SER A 188 0.15 -3.63 12.65
CA SER A 188 -0.80 -2.65 12.10
C SER A 188 -2.25 -3.02 12.42
N GLU A 189 -2.58 -4.31 12.38
CA GLU A 189 -3.91 -4.83 12.71
C GLU A 189 -4.22 -4.75 14.21
N THR A 190 -3.24 -5.03 15.07
CA THR A 190 -3.42 -4.89 16.53
C THR A 190 -3.62 -3.42 16.94
N SER A 191 -2.98 -2.47 16.24
CA SER A 191 -3.19 -1.03 16.46
C SER A 191 -4.56 -0.55 15.99
N ARG A 192 -5.11 -1.12 14.91
CA ARG A 192 -6.49 -0.84 14.44
C ARG A 192 -7.57 -1.52 15.28
N GLY A 193 -7.25 -2.65 15.92
CA GLY A 193 -8.15 -3.42 16.80
C GLY A 193 -8.16 -3.00 18.28
N GLY A 194 -7.27 -2.12 18.71
CA GLY A 194 -7.13 -1.69 20.13
C GLY A 194 -8.28 -0.86 20.71
N GLY A 195 -9.37 -0.70 19.97
CA GLY A 195 -10.54 0.09 20.35
C GLY A 195 -11.75 -0.70 20.80
N THR A 196 -11.62 -1.82 21.53
CA THR A 196 -12.64 -2.32 22.49
C THR A 196 -12.16 -3.63 23.12
N GLY A 197 -11.94 -3.65 24.43
CA GLY A 197 -11.67 -4.89 25.15
C GLY A 197 -10.90 -4.69 26.44
N THR A 198 -11.39 -3.85 27.35
CA THR A 198 -11.01 -3.96 28.76
C THR A 198 -11.53 -5.31 29.26
N VAL A 199 -10.77 -6.37 29.07
CA VAL A 199 -10.95 -7.61 29.83
C VAL A 199 -10.46 -7.34 31.23
N SER A 200 -11.35 -6.78 32.04
CA SER A 200 -11.24 -6.86 33.48
C SER A 200 -11.21 -8.34 33.86
N LEU A 201 -10.01 -8.90 34.01
CA LEU A 201 -9.81 -10.14 34.77
C LEU A 201 -10.04 -9.80 36.25
N THR A 202 -11.30 -9.84 36.68
CA THR A 202 -11.60 -9.81 38.12
C THR A 202 -11.56 -11.22 38.69
N SER A 203 -10.71 -11.32 39.70
CA SER A 203 -10.78 -12.18 40.89
C SER A 203 -10.73 -13.69 40.70
N ARG A 204 -9.54 -14.22 40.99
CA ARG A 204 -9.31 -15.61 41.40
C ARG A 204 -9.77 -15.76 42.87
N ASP A 205 -11.01 -16.15 43.08
CA ASP A 205 -11.44 -16.68 44.38
C ASP A 205 -11.19 -18.19 44.40
N SER A 206 -10.13 -18.58 45.11
CA SER A 206 -9.85 -19.97 45.47
C SER A 206 -10.53 -20.26 46.80
N ASP A 207 -11.78 -20.70 46.75
CA ASP A 207 -12.47 -21.20 47.93
C ASP A 207 -12.01 -22.64 48.23
N ARG A 208 -11.52 -22.83 49.45
CA ARG A 208 -10.86 -24.04 49.94
C ARG A 208 -11.81 -24.70 50.92
N PRO A 209 -12.33 -25.93 50.67
CA PRO A 209 -13.12 -26.60 51.69
C PRO A 209 -12.18 -27.21 52.74
N SER A 210 -12.22 -26.67 53.96
CA SER A 210 -11.67 -27.33 55.15
C SER A 210 -12.49 -28.58 55.46
N SER A 211 -11.89 -29.75 55.24
CA SER A 211 -12.34 -31.01 55.77
C SER A 211 -12.07 -31.07 57.28
N GLY A 212 -13.13 -30.93 58.08
CA GLY A 212 -13.15 -31.24 59.51
C GLY A 212 -13.71 -32.65 59.75
N VAL A 213 -12.85 -33.52 60.28
CA VAL A 213 -13.04 -34.95 60.53
C VAL A 213 -14.01 -35.19 61.72
N PRO A 214 -14.83 -36.26 61.72
CA PRO A 214 -15.69 -36.60 62.86
C PRO A 214 -14.97 -37.54 63.84
N TRP A 215 -15.14 -37.29 65.14
CA TRP A 215 -15.04 -38.28 66.22
C TRP A 215 -15.77 -37.75 67.45
#